data_AF-I4W5H6-F1
#
_entry.id   AF-I4W5H6-F1
#
_cell.length_a   1.000
_cell.length_b   1.000
_cell.length_c   1.000
_cell.angle_alpha   90.00
_cell.angle_beta   90.00
_cell.angle_gamma   90.00
#
_symmetry.space_group_name_H-M   'P 1'
#
loop_
_entity.id
_entity.type
_entity.pdbx_description
1 polymer ?
#
loop_
_entity_poly.entity_id
_entity_poly.type
_entity_poly.pdbx_seq_one_letter_code
_entity_poly.pdbx_strand_id
1 'polypeptide(L)'
;MESTDMVIVPDEEIDFSKTLVGKDPIGPLSKLLWECQQIHAAKDVDPLVRMFMSQNAAASAWHLTDWIWVRCPPERLDDLRAAVRCKGDQFSDFASAVREASLDVAICRQLATAGKHVSVKRGEMKNLSIEVEHNEDKNQSSVWICLDGKRSSDNDVYAGALRWWIDLYIHVGFPEAQNLLRALGQRTKG
;
A
#
# COMPACT_ATOMS: atom_id res chain seq x y z
N MET A 1 27.83 -34.76 18.96
CA MET A 1 27.80 -33.49 18.20
C MET A 1 27.04 -33.78 16.94
N GLU A 2 25.72 -33.62 16.98
CA GLU A 2 24.88 -33.69 15.80
C GLU A 2 25.02 -32.36 15.06
N SER A 3 25.55 -32.43 13.84
CA SER A 3 25.58 -31.32 12.91
C SER A 3 24.18 -31.18 12.33
N THR A 4 23.43 -30.17 12.76
CA THR A 4 22.15 -29.82 12.16
C THR A 4 22.43 -29.18 10.82
N ASP A 5 22.27 -29.95 9.74
CA ASP A 5 22.33 -29.45 8.38
C ASP A 5 21.21 -28.40 8.19
N MET A 6 21.65 -27.17 7.96
CA MET A 6 20.78 -26.03 7.70
C MET A 6 20.24 -26.18 6.27
N VAL A 7 18.96 -26.55 6.16
CA VAL A 7 18.26 -26.65 4.88
C VAL A 7 18.13 -25.24 4.30
N ILE A 8 18.99 -24.93 3.33
CA ILE A 8 18.85 -23.73 2.49
C ILE A 8 17.68 -24.00 1.54
N VAL A 9 16.54 -23.38 1.81
CA VAL A 9 15.41 -23.35 0.87
C VAL A 9 15.86 -22.50 -0.33
N PRO A 10 15.75 -22.99 -1.58
CA PRO A 10 16.13 -22.20 -2.75
C PRO A 10 15.25 -20.95 -2.81
N ASP A 11 15.85 -19.79 -3.09
CA ASP A 11 15.12 -18.59 -3.51
C ASP A 11 14.28 -18.98 -4.73
N GLU A 12 12.96 -19.08 -4.58
CA GLU A 12 12.06 -19.22 -5.73
C GLU A 12 12.17 -17.94 -6.55
N GLU A 13 12.87 -18.04 -7.68
CA GLU A 13 13.06 -16.96 -8.64
C GLU A 13 11.68 -16.44 -9.08
N ILE A 14 11.45 -15.12 -8.93
CA ILE A 14 10.17 -14.48 -9.26
C ILE A 14 9.83 -14.73 -10.73
N ASP A 15 8.81 -15.54 -10.98
CA ASP A 15 8.32 -15.82 -12.33
C ASP A 15 7.43 -14.66 -12.83
N PHE A 16 8.05 -13.70 -13.51
CA PHE A 16 7.37 -12.53 -14.08
C PHE A 16 6.23 -12.86 -15.04
N SER A 17 6.23 -14.06 -15.67
CA SER A 17 5.12 -14.50 -16.54
C SER A 17 3.83 -14.74 -15.75
N LYS A 18 3.95 -15.03 -14.45
CA LYS A 18 2.83 -15.23 -13.52
C LYS A 18 2.42 -13.97 -12.77
N THR A 19 3.26 -12.93 -12.74
CA THR A 19 2.96 -11.64 -12.11
C THR A 19 1.75 -10.95 -12.77
N LEU A 20 1.62 -11.04 -14.11
CA LEU A 20 0.43 -10.53 -14.82
C LEU A 20 -0.83 -11.37 -14.61
N VAL A 21 -0.67 -12.64 -14.21
CA VAL A 21 -1.77 -13.58 -13.90
C VAL A 21 -2.15 -13.52 -12.42
N GLY A 22 -1.46 -12.69 -11.62
CA GLY A 22 -1.75 -12.45 -10.21
C GLY A 22 -1.47 -13.65 -9.29
N LYS A 23 -0.62 -14.61 -9.71
CA LYS A 23 -0.20 -15.74 -8.87
C LYS A 23 0.98 -15.41 -7.94
N ASP A 24 1.63 -14.27 -8.19
CA ASP A 24 2.73 -13.77 -7.38
C ASP A 24 2.19 -12.92 -6.21
N PRO A 25 2.41 -13.30 -4.94
CA PRO A 25 1.95 -12.54 -3.78
C PRO A 25 2.61 -11.15 -3.69
N ILE A 26 3.80 -10.96 -4.28
CA ILE A 26 4.57 -9.71 -4.27
C ILE A 26 4.14 -8.76 -5.40
N GLY A 27 3.59 -9.28 -6.49
CA GLY A 27 3.09 -8.52 -7.64
C GLY A 27 2.30 -7.24 -7.30
N PRO A 28 1.29 -7.25 -6.41
CA PRO A 28 0.55 -6.04 -6.06
C PRO A 28 1.39 -5.03 -5.24
N LEU A 29 2.35 -5.48 -4.43
CA LEU A 29 3.28 -4.58 -3.74
C LEU A 29 4.19 -3.88 -4.75
N SER A 30 4.69 -4.63 -5.74
CA SER A 30 5.49 -4.09 -6.85
C SER A 30 4.70 -3.07 -7.66
N LYS A 31 3.40 -3.30 -7.88
CA LYS A 31 2.50 -2.33 -8.53
C LYS A 31 2.39 -1.04 -7.71
N LEU A 32 2.13 -1.14 -6.41
CA LEU A 32 2.04 0.05 -5.55
C LEU A 32 3.39 0.81 -5.48
N LEU A 33 4.52 0.09 -5.44
CA LEU A 33 5.84 0.70 -5.54
C LEU A 33 6.01 1.47 -6.86
N TRP A 34 5.62 0.88 -7.98
CA TRP A 34 5.65 1.55 -9.29
C TRP A 34 4.75 2.79 -9.31
N GLU A 35 3.54 2.73 -8.76
CA GLU A 35 2.64 3.90 -8.70
C GLU A 35 3.25 5.02 -7.85
N CYS A 36 3.84 4.69 -6.70
CA CYS A 36 4.61 5.65 -5.90
C CYS A 36 5.75 6.25 -6.73
N GLN A 37 6.50 5.42 -7.47
CA GLN A 37 7.56 5.82 -8.41
C GLN A 37 7.10 6.87 -9.41
N GLN A 38 5.99 6.59 -10.09
CA GLN A 38 5.43 7.49 -11.08
C GLN A 38 4.96 8.80 -10.46
N ILE A 39 4.30 8.76 -9.30
CA ILE A 39 3.80 9.96 -8.62
C ILE A 39 4.93 10.95 -8.29
N HIS A 40 6.05 10.48 -7.77
CA HIS A 40 7.19 11.34 -7.43
C HIS A 40 7.92 11.89 -8.67
N ALA A 41 7.97 11.10 -9.74
CA ALA A 41 8.59 11.53 -10.99
C ALA A 41 7.69 12.52 -11.77
N ALA A 42 6.38 12.50 -11.52
CA ALA A 42 5.36 13.31 -12.18
C ALA A 42 5.35 14.77 -11.71
N LYS A 43 6.45 15.49 -11.92
CA LYS A 43 6.55 16.92 -11.59
C LYS A 43 5.70 17.77 -12.54
N ASP A 44 5.78 17.51 -13.84
CA ASP A 44 5.21 18.37 -14.88
C ASP A 44 4.01 17.70 -15.56
N VAL A 45 3.05 17.24 -14.75
CA VAL A 45 1.88 16.48 -15.20
C VAL A 45 0.60 17.29 -14.97
N ASP A 46 -0.31 17.20 -15.94
CA ASP A 46 -1.65 17.79 -15.87
C ASP A 46 -2.33 17.46 -14.52
N PRO A 47 -2.99 18.44 -13.86
CA PRO A 47 -3.61 18.23 -12.57
C PRO A 47 -4.60 17.06 -12.52
N LEU A 48 -5.40 16.85 -13.58
CA LEU A 48 -6.38 15.76 -13.61
C LEU A 48 -5.68 14.41 -13.67
N VAL A 49 -4.66 14.29 -14.53
CA VAL A 49 -3.84 13.08 -14.59
C VAL A 49 -3.18 12.81 -13.24
N ARG A 50 -2.64 13.86 -12.59
CA ARG A 50 -2.01 13.76 -11.29
C ARG A 50 -2.96 13.25 -10.20
N MET A 51 -4.22 13.68 -10.22
CA MET A 51 -5.27 13.19 -9.33
C MET A 51 -5.59 11.70 -9.57
N PHE A 52 -5.66 11.25 -10.83
CA PHE A 52 -5.89 9.84 -11.13
C PHE A 52 -4.72 8.95 -10.70
N MET A 53 -3.49 9.44 -10.78
CA MET A 53 -2.33 8.73 -10.23
C MET A 53 -2.48 8.50 -8.72
N SER A 54 -2.88 9.53 -7.97
CA SER A 54 -3.17 9.45 -6.53
C SER A 54 -4.28 8.43 -6.23
N GLN A 55 -5.38 8.49 -6.98
CA GLN A 55 -6.51 7.58 -6.79
C GLN A 55 -6.11 6.13 -7.05
N ASN A 56 -5.29 5.87 -8.08
CA ASN A 56 -4.81 4.53 -8.39
C ASN A 56 -3.90 3.99 -7.29
N ALA A 57 -2.94 4.79 -6.81
CA ALA A 57 -2.07 4.40 -5.69
C ALA A 57 -2.87 4.08 -4.42
N ALA A 58 -3.84 4.94 -4.08
CA ALA A 58 -4.73 4.71 -2.94
C ALA A 58 -5.56 3.42 -3.10
N ALA A 59 -6.09 3.17 -4.31
CA ALA A 59 -6.84 1.96 -4.60
C ALA A 59 -5.97 0.70 -4.49
N SER A 60 -4.75 0.71 -5.02
CA SER A 60 -3.81 -0.41 -4.88
C SER A 60 -3.45 -0.66 -3.43
N ALA A 61 -3.12 0.39 -2.67
CA ALA A 61 -2.80 0.30 -1.26
C ALA A 61 -3.95 -0.28 -0.44
N TRP A 62 -5.20 0.06 -0.77
CA TRP A 62 -6.36 -0.54 -0.10
C TRP A 62 -6.60 -2.00 -0.54
N HIS A 63 -6.52 -2.30 -1.84
CA HIS A 63 -6.82 -3.63 -2.36
C HIS A 63 -5.81 -4.70 -1.95
N LEU A 64 -4.61 -4.33 -1.50
CA LEU A 64 -3.68 -5.26 -0.84
C LEU A 64 -4.32 -6.00 0.34
N THR A 65 -5.32 -5.40 1.00
CA THR A 65 -6.13 -6.04 2.05
C THR A 65 -6.82 -7.31 1.54
N ASP A 66 -7.45 -7.25 0.38
CA ASP A 66 -8.12 -8.39 -0.24
C ASP A 66 -7.11 -9.41 -0.78
N TRP A 67 -6.04 -8.92 -1.41
CA TRP A 67 -5.05 -9.79 -2.04
C TRP A 67 -4.31 -10.64 -1.02
N ILE A 68 -3.81 -10.04 0.07
CA ILE A 68 -3.11 -10.81 1.10
C ILE A 68 -4.05 -11.82 1.76
N TRP A 69 -5.32 -11.45 1.98
CA TRP A 69 -6.30 -12.34 2.58
C TRP A 69 -6.55 -13.59 1.71
N VAL A 70 -6.67 -13.39 0.39
CA VAL A 70 -6.92 -14.49 -0.57
C VAL A 70 -5.66 -15.32 -0.85
N ARG A 71 -4.47 -14.71 -0.78
CA ARG A 71 -3.20 -15.34 -1.16
C ARG A 71 -2.39 -15.88 0.02
N CYS A 72 -2.70 -15.46 1.24
CA CYS A 72 -2.04 -16.00 2.42
C CYS A 72 -2.35 -17.50 2.53
N PRO A 73 -1.33 -18.36 2.68
CA PRO A 73 -1.54 -19.78 2.89
C PRO A 73 -2.43 -20.02 4.13
N PRO A 74 -3.36 -21.00 4.11
CA PRO A 74 -4.27 -21.26 5.24
C PRO A 74 -3.55 -21.41 6.59
N GLU A 75 -2.37 -22.03 6.60
CA GLU A 75 -1.54 -22.24 7.78
C GLU A 75 -0.94 -20.96 8.36
N ARG A 76 -0.98 -19.84 7.64
CA ARG A 76 -0.48 -18.52 8.07
C ARG A 76 -1.58 -17.48 8.29
N LEU A 77 -2.85 -17.85 8.09
CA LEU A 77 -3.97 -16.93 8.33
C LEU A 77 -4.06 -16.49 9.78
N ASP A 78 -3.67 -17.35 10.73
CA ASP A 78 -3.63 -17.00 12.16
C ASP A 78 -2.56 -15.94 12.44
N ASP A 79 -1.37 -16.09 11.87
CA ASP A 79 -0.28 -15.11 11.98
C ASP A 79 -0.68 -13.78 11.33
N LEU A 80 -1.30 -13.82 10.14
CA LEU A 80 -1.81 -12.63 9.45
C LEU A 80 -2.83 -11.87 10.31
N ARG A 81 -3.76 -12.59 10.93
CA ARG A 81 -4.76 -11.99 11.83
C ARG A 81 -4.12 -11.43 13.09
N ALA A 82 -3.19 -12.16 13.70
CA ALA A 82 -2.48 -11.73 14.90
C ALA A 82 -1.64 -10.46 14.65
N ALA A 83 -0.97 -10.36 13.50
CA ALA A 83 -0.12 -9.24 13.13
C ALA A 83 -0.87 -7.89 13.11
N VAL A 84 -2.14 -7.92 12.73
CA VAL A 84 -3.01 -6.73 12.71
C VAL A 84 -3.95 -6.66 13.93
N ARG A 85 -3.80 -7.56 14.91
CA ARG A 85 -4.67 -7.67 16.10
C ARG A 85 -6.15 -7.90 15.75
N CYS A 86 -6.43 -8.61 14.65
CA CYS A 86 -7.78 -9.01 14.26
C CYS A 86 -8.38 -9.96 15.30
N LYS A 87 -9.62 -9.69 15.72
CA LYS A 87 -10.35 -10.50 16.71
C LYS A 87 -11.32 -11.51 16.09
N GLY A 88 -11.58 -11.40 14.79
CA GLY A 88 -12.54 -12.22 14.06
C GLY A 88 -11.90 -13.16 13.05
N ASP A 89 -12.73 -13.95 12.39
CA ASP A 89 -12.35 -14.91 11.36
C ASP A 89 -12.82 -14.51 9.95
N GLN A 90 -13.58 -13.42 9.85
CA GLN A 90 -14.10 -12.94 8.58
C GLN A 90 -13.18 -11.88 7.96
N PHE A 91 -13.21 -11.81 6.63
CA PHE A 91 -12.51 -10.76 5.88
C PHE A 91 -12.88 -9.35 6.37
N SER A 92 -14.14 -9.10 6.74
CA SER A 92 -14.60 -7.81 7.25
C SER A 92 -13.91 -7.40 8.56
N ASP A 93 -13.60 -8.37 9.42
CA ASP A 93 -12.90 -8.13 10.68
C ASP A 93 -11.43 -7.83 10.41
N PHE A 94 -10.80 -8.61 9.52
CA PHE A 94 -9.43 -8.35 9.07
C PHE A 94 -9.29 -6.98 8.42
N ALA A 95 -10.17 -6.65 7.48
CA ALA A 95 -10.19 -5.36 6.79
C ALA A 95 -10.43 -4.18 7.74
N SER A 96 -11.12 -4.40 8.87
CA SER A 96 -11.26 -3.39 9.92
C SER A 96 -9.98 -3.25 10.74
N ALA A 97 -9.38 -4.37 11.15
CA ALA A 97 -8.13 -4.41 11.89
C ALA A 97 -6.95 -3.77 11.11
N VAL A 98 -6.88 -4.00 9.79
CA VAL A 98 -5.88 -3.36 8.91
C VAL A 98 -5.97 -1.83 8.95
N ARG A 99 -7.19 -1.28 8.93
CA ARG A 99 -7.42 0.18 9.00
C ARG A 99 -7.01 0.75 10.36
N GLU A 100 -7.26 -0.01 11.44
CA GLU A 100 -6.85 0.40 12.79
C GLU A 100 -5.33 0.30 12.98
N ALA A 101 -4.68 -0.65 12.31
CA ALA A 101 -3.24 -0.89 12.41
C ALA A 101 -2.40 0.12 11.60
N SER A 102 -2.96 0.75 10.55
CA SER A 102 -2.25 1.72 9.72
C SER A 102 -3.13 2.88 9.28
N LEU A 103 -2.78 4.08 9.75
CA LEU A 103 -3.45 5.32 9.37
C LEU A 103 -3.33 5.57 7.86
N ASP A 104 -2.17 5.32 7.28
CA ASP A 104 -1.93 5.54 5.84
C ASP A 104 -2.82 4.63 4.99
N VAL A 105 -2.97 3.35 5.38
CA VAL A 105 -3.89 2.42 4.69
C VAL A 105 -5.34 2.84 4.88
N ALA A 106 -5.71 3.32 6.06
CA ALA A 106 -7.05 3.80 6.33
C ALA A 106 -7.40 5.06 5.51
N ILE A 107 -6.44 5.97 5.30
CA ILE A 107 -6.57 7.09 4.35
C ILE A 107 -6.76 6.55 2.94
N CYS A 108 -5.91 5.63 2.49
CA CYS A 108 -5.99 5.04 1.15
C CYS A 108 -7.37 4.41 0.88
N ARG A 109 -7.93 3.70 1.86
CA ARG A 109 -9.31 3.17 1.80
C ARG A 109 -10.34 4.28 1.59
N GLN A 110 -10.20 5.38 2.33
CA GLN A 110 -11.15 6.48 2.23
C GLN A 110 -11.10 7.16 0.85
N LEU A 111 -9.90 7.34 0.28
CA LEU A 111 -9.72 7.89 -1.06
C LEU A 111 -10.21 6.92 -2.16
N ALA A 112 -9.90 5.63 -2.04
CA ALA A 112 -10.32 4.59 -2.98
C ALA A 112 -11.86 4.45 -3.07
N THR A 113 -12.56 4.73 -1.96
CA THR A 113 -14.03 4.70 -1.90
C THR A 113 -14.68 6.04 -2.26
N ALA A 114 -14.00 7.17 -2.02
CA ALA A 114 -14.49 8.50 -2.38
C ALA A 114 -14.71 8.66 -3.89
N GLY A 115 -13.84 8.10 -4.73
CA GLY A 115 -14.02 8.11 -6.19
C GLY A 115 -15.29 7.41 -6.68
N LYS A 116 -15.93 6.57 -5.86
CA LYS A 116 -17.19 5.87 -6.19
C LYS A 116 -18.43 6.54 -5.60
N HIS A 117 -18.27 7.45 -4.64
CA HIS A 117 -19.36 8.12 -3.95
C HIS A 117 -19.20 9.64 -4.07
N VAL A 118 -20.00 10.28 -4.93
CA VAL A 118 -20.03 11.74 -5.18
C VAL A 118 -20.20 12.57 -3.89
N SER A 119 -20.64 11.95 -2.79
CA SER A 119 -20.47 12.50 -1.45
C SER A 119 -20.12 11.40 -0.45
N VAL A 120 -18.96 11.48 0.18
CA VAL A 120 -18.63 10.65 1.34
C VAL A 120 -19.37 11.20 2.55
N LYS A 121 -20.67 10.89 2.67
CA LYS A 121 -21.45 11.17 3.89
C LYS A 121 -21.16 10.17 5.03
N ARG A 122 -20.37 9.14 4.74
CA ARG A 122 -20.05 8.00 5.63
C ARG A 122 -18.55 7.72 5.56
N GLY A 123 -17.78 8.42 6.38
CA GLY A 123 -16.35 8.17 6.57
C GLY A 123 -16.02 8.26 8.06
N GLU A 124 -15.18 7.34 8.53
CA GLU A 124 -14.62 7.38 9.89
C GLU A 124 -13.71 8.61 10.06
N MET A 125 -13.16 9.14 8.95
CA MET A 125 -12.27 10.30 8.93
C MET A 125 -13.00 11.57 8.49
N LYS A 126 -13.81 12.15 9.38
CA LYS A 126 -14.62 13.35 9.09
C LYS A 126 -13.79 14.60 8.72
N ASN A 127 -12.53 14.62 9.14
CA ASN A 127 -11.61 15.75 8.94
C ASN A 127 -10.60 15.49 7.81
N LEU A 128 -10.81 14.48 6.97
CA LEU A 128 -9.98 14.22 5.81
C LEU A 128 -10.40 15.14 4.65
N SER A 129 -9.47 15.93 4.13
CA SER A 129 -9.62 16.72 2.91
C SER A 129 -8.43 16.53 1.96
N ILE A 130 -8.66 16.85 0.70
CA ILE A 130 -7.63 16.83 -0.35
C ILE A 130 -7.48 18.24 -0.89
N GLU A 131 -6.23 18.70 -0.97
CA GLU A 131 -5.88 19.96 -1.61
C GLU A 131 -5.01 19.67 -2.83
N VAL A 132 -5.25 20.39 -3.92
CA VAL A 132 -4.42 20.34 -5.12
C VAL A 132 -3.81 21.71 -5.30
N GLU A 133 -2.48 21.78 -5.21
CA GLU A 133 -1.74 23.00 -5.54
C GLU A 133 -1.22 22.89 -6.96
N HIS A 134 -1.54 23.87 -7.79
CA HIS A 134 -1.00 23.98 -9.14
C HIS A 134 -0.14 25.23 -9.25
N ASN A 135 1.10 25.06 -9.68
CA ASN A 135 2.02 26.12 -10.00
C ASN A 135 2.02 26.32 -11.52
N GLU A 136 1.32 27.35 -11.99
CA GLU A 136 1.17 27.65 -13.42
C GLU A 136 2.53 27.94 -14.10
N ASP A 137 3.43 28.66 -13.41
CA ASP A 137 4.74 29.05 -13.97
C ASP A 137 5.64 27.84 -14.28
N LYS A 138 5.51 26.78 -13.49
CA LYS A 138 6.29 25.55 -13.65
C LYS A 138 5.47 24.42 -14.28
N ASN A 139 4.18 24.62 -14.49
CA ASN A 139 3.21 23.59 -14.85
C ASN A 139 3.29 22.36 -13.91
N GLN A 140 3.43 22.61 -12.60
CA GLN A 140 3.60 21.55 -11.59
C GLN A 140 2.37 21.41 -10.72
N SER A 141 1.98 20.17 -10.46
CA SER A 141 0.80 19.86 -9.65
C SER A 141 1.19 19.00 -8.45
N SER A 142 0.82 19.44 -7.26
CA SER A 142 1.04 18.72 -5.99
C SER A 142 -0.30 18.38 -5.35
N VAL A 143 -0.40 17.17 -4.81
CA VAL A 143 -1.59 16.70 -4.09
C VAL A 143 -1.24 16.55 -2.63
N TRP A 144 -2.04 17.17 -1.78
CA TRP A 144 -1.86 17.16 -0.33
C TRP A 144 -3.04 16.49 0.34
N ILE A 145 -2.72 15.62 1.29
CA ILE A 145 -3.69 14.95 2.16
C ILE A 145 -3.68 15.66 3.50
N CYS A 146 -4.82 16.24 3.85
CA CYS A 146 -5.03 16.98 5.09
C CYS A 146 -5.91 16.16 6.02
N LEU A 147 -5.41 15.83 7.21
CA LEU A 147 -6.16 15.10 8.24
C LEU A 147 -5.85 15.69 9.61
N ASP A 148 -6.90 16.08 10.34
CA ASP A 148 -6.79 16.66 11.69
C ASP A 148 -5.79 17.83 11.78
N GLY A 149 -5.77 18.68 10.75
CA GLY A 149 -4.87 19.83 10.64
C GLY A 149 -3.43 19.48 10.24
N LYS A 150 -3.07 18.20 10.14
CA LYS A 150 -1.79 17.76 9.58
C LYS A 150 -1.88 17.63 8.07
N ARG A 151 -0.95 18.28 7.38
CA ARG A 151 -0.79 18.23 5.93
C ARG A 151 0.38 17.32 5.55
N SER A 152 0.14 16.34 4.69
CA SER A 152 1.15 15.40 4.20
C SER A 152 1.07 15.31 2.68
N SER A 153 2.20 15.08 1.99
CA SER A 153 2.13 14.79 0.55
C SER A 153 1.43 13.45 0.35
N ASP A 154 0.67 13.32 -0.74
CA ASP A 154 0.01 12.05 -1.07
C ASP A 154 1.03 10.91 -1.27
N ASN A 155 2.17 11.20 -1.91
CA ASN A 155 3.27 10.26 -2.09
C ASN A 155 3.80 9.72 -0.76
N ASP A 156 3.91 10.55 0.28
CA ASP A 156 4.37 10.10 1.60
C ASP A 156 3.36 9.16 2.24
N VAL A 157 2.06 9.44 2.10
CA VAL A 157 1.00 8.55 2.60
C VAL A 157 1.03 7.21 1.85
N TYR A 158 1.18 7.21 0.53
CA TYR A 158 1.25 5.97 -0.26
C TYR A 158 2.53 5.18 0.03
N ALA A 159 3.66 5.86 0.22
CA ALA A 159 4.91 5.23 0.64
C ALA A 159 4.82 4.66 2.06
N GLY A 160 4.13 5.34 2.97
CA GLY A 160 3.84 4.86 4.33
C GLY A 160 2.98 3.60 4.31
N ALA A 161 1.90 3.61 3.53
CA ALA A 161 1.05 2.44 3.31
C ALA A 161 1.84 1.27 2.69
N LEU A 162 2.65 1.52 1.66
CA LEU A 162 3.50 0.51 1.04
C LEU A 162 4.49 -0.10 2.03
N ARG A 163 5.16 0.74 2.84
CA ARG A 163 6.10 0.27 3.86
C ARG A 163 5.41 -0.64 4.87
N TRP A 164 4.26 -0.22 5.37
CA TRP A 164 3.47 -1.01 6.31
C TRP A 164 3.08 -2.37 5.72
N TRP A 165 2.66 -2.39 4.45
CA TRP A 165 2.34 -3.63 3.76
C TRP A 165 3.57 -4.53 3.58
N ILE A 166 4.71 -3.98 3.17
CA ILE A 166 5.95 -4.75 3.05
C ILE A 166 6.31 -5.42 4.38
N ASP A 167 6.26 -4.67 5.48
CA ASP A 167 6.57 -5.18 6.82
C ASP A 167 5.61 -6.31 7.21
N LEU A 168 4.31 -6.16 6.92
CA LEU A 168 3.31 -7.21 7.17
C LEU A 168 3.56 -8.46 6.31
N TYR A 169 3.86 -8.30 5.02
CA TYR A 169 4.18 -9.40 4.12
C TYR A 169 5.41 -10.19 4.59
N ILE A 170 6.47 -9.49 5.01
CA ILE A 170 7.66 -10.13 5.59
C ILE A 170 7.28 -10.91 6.85
N HIS A 171 6.47 -10.30 7.73
CA HIS A 171 6.05 -10.93 8.99
C HIS A 171 5.27 -12.23 8.77
N VAL A 172 4.38 -12.27 7.77
CA VAL A 172 3.61 -13.49 7.41
C VAL A 172 4.38 -14.41 6.45
N GLY A 173 5.69 -14.16 6.28
CA GLY A 173 6.66 -15.05 5.65
C GLY A 173 6.76 -14.97 4.13
N PHE A 174 6.59 -13.78 3.56
CA PHE A 174 6.99 -13.45 2.19
C PHE A 174 8.28 -12.60 2.21
N PRO A 175 9.46 -13.22 2.43
CA PRO A 175 10.72 -12.51 2.62
C PRO A 175 11.15 -11.69 1.40
N GLU A 176 10.69 -12.05 0.20
CA GLU A 176 11.00 -11.37 -1.06
C GLU A 176 10.51 -9.92 -1.06
N ALA A 177 9.51 -9.59 -0.24
CA ALA A 177 9.05 -8.21 -0.04
C ALA A 177 10.16 -7.28 0.49
N GLN A 178 11.20 -7.81 1.14
CA GLN A 178 12.39 -7.06 1.57
C GLN A 178 13.10 -6.36 0.39
N ASN A 179 13.01 -6.92 -0.82
CA ASN A 179 13.55 -6.29 -2.04
C ASN A 179 12.88 -4.95 -2.32
N LEU A 180 11.58 -4.84 -2.06
CA LEU A 180 10.80 -3.63 -2.26
C LEU A 180 11.13 -2.58 -1.20
N LEU A 181 11.42 -2.98 0.05
CA LEU A 181 11.83 -2.04 1.10
C LEU A 181 13.12 -1.32 0.73
N ARG A 182 14.08 -2.03 0.12
CA ARG A 182 15.33 -1.46 -0.39
C ARG A 182 15.07 -0.44 -1.50
N ALA A 183 14.22 -0.78 -2.46
CA ALA A 183 13.84 0.11 -3.56
C ALA A 183 13.09 1.36 -3.07
N LEU A 184 12.25 1.21 -2.03
CA LEU A 184 11.55 2.32 -1.40
C LEU A 184 12.52 3.26 -0.64
N GLY A 185 13.50 2.70 0.09
CA GLY A 185 14.47 3.45 0.89
C GLY A 185 15.51 4.25 0.09
N GLN A 186 15.74 3.91 -1.18
CA GLN A 186 16.58 4.71 -2.08
C GLN A 186 15.97 6.09 -2.40
N ARG A 187 14.69 6.34 -2.06
CA ARG A 187 14.00 7.62 -2.27
C ARG A 187 14.15 8.64 -1.15
N THR A 188 14.27 8.22 0.11
CA THR A 188 14.29 9.16 1.25
C THR A 188 15.62 9.91 1.41
N LYS A 189 16.60 9.64 0.54
CA LYS A 189 17.93 10.28 0.55
C LYS A 189 18.16 11.25 -0.63
N GLY A 190 17.15 11.49 -1.47
CA GLY A 190 17.21 12.37 -2.64
C GLY A 190 16.57 13.72 -2.40
#